data_AF-A0A0C9MPU7-F1
#
_entry.id   AF-A0A0C9MPU7-F1
#
_cell.length_a   1.000
_cell.length_b   1.000
_cell.length_c   1.000
_cell.angle_alpha   90.00
_cell.angle_beta   90.00
_cell.angle_gamma   90.00
#
_symmetry.space_group_name_H-M   'P 1'
#
loop_
_entity.id
_entity.type
_entity.pdbx_description
1 polymer ?
#
loop_
_entity_poly.entity_id
_entity_poly.type
_entity_poly.pdbx_seq_one_letter_code
_entity_poly.pdbx_strand_id
1 'polypeptide(L)'
;MSDRLELYKLSRSEHPLIALPLPSGHGAVWDARRQRLFALSHDLIQAFSFDPKPAKLHLIETARWTLPSRRDGHDLSPGPDGGYVVTTDDGVWRFDPDNGDFTPLSALNPKLRVKAVSVTREAMAWVQAEESWWAHGFTVANRDATDPRRIETPGMKLYKVRWLP
;
A
#
# COMPACT_ATOMS: atom_id res chain seq x y z
N MET A 1 -5.63 14.74 1.46
CA MET A 1 -4.85 13.59 1.95
C MET A 1 -5.12 13.44 3.43
N SER A 2 -5.12 12.21 3.96
CA SER A 2 -5.18 12.03 5.42
C SER A 2 -3.86 12.50 6.04
N ASP A 3 -3.94 13.12 7.22
CA ASP A 3 -2.82 13.53 8.05
C ASP A 3 -2.65 12.62 9.28
N ARG A 4 -3.43 11.54 9.35
CA ARG A 4 -3.54 10.68 10.53
C ARG A 4 -3.76 9.20 10.19
N LEU A 5 -3.26 8.38 11.09
CA LEU A 5 -3.57 6.96 11.23
C LEU A 5 -4.59 6.82 12.36
N GLU A 6 -5.73 6.21 12.05
CA GLU A 6 -6.83 6.04 12.99
C GLU A 6 -7.23 4.57 13.11
N LEU A 7 -7.46 4.13 14.35
CA LEU A 7 -7.97 2.80 14.66
C LEU A 7 -9.39 2.91 15.18
N TYR A 8 -10.31 2.13 14.61
CA TYR A 8 -11.72 2.14 14.97
C TYR A 8 -12.16 0.78 15.52
N LYS A 9 -13.24 0.78 16.32
CA LYS A 9 -13.96 -0.45 16.64
C LYS A 9 -14.99 -0.71 15.54
N LEU A 10 -15.07 -1.95 15.03
CA LEU A 10 -16.01 -2.29 13.96
C LEU A 10 -17.48 -1.99 14.33
N SER A 11 -17.84 -2.12 15.61
CA SER A 11 -19.19 -1.82 16.11
C SER A 11 -19.45 -0.34 16.36
N ARG A 12 -18.49 0.55 16.11
CA ARG A 12 -18.59 1.99 16.37
C ARG A 12 -17.77 2.79 15.36
N SER A 13 -18.43 3.21 14.29
CA SER A 13 -17.87 4.10 13.27
C SER A 13 -17.66 5.52 13.81
N GLU A 14 -16.87 6.33 13.08
CA GLU A 14 -16.66 7.77 13.28
C GLU A 14 -16.03 8.20 14.63
N HIS A 15 -15.69 7.26 15.51
CA HIS A 15 -15.04 7.54 16.78
C HIS A 15 -13.75 6.73 16.92
N PRO A 16 -12.59 7.31 16.57
CA PRO A 16 -11.32 6.59 16.64
C PRO A 16 -10.99 6.23 18.09
N LEU A 17 -10.58 4.99 18.31
CA LEU A 17 -9.99 4.50 19.57
C LEU A 17 -8.59 5.06 19.77
N ILE A 18 -7.85 5.20 18.67
CA ILE A 18 -6.49 5.76 18.61
C ILE A 18 -6.43 6.65 17.38
N ALA A 19 -5.80 7.81 17.50
CA ALA A 19 -5.38 8.65 16.39
C ALA A 19 -3.91 9.04 16.57
N LEU A 20 -3.09 8.83 15.55
CA LEU A 20 -1.69 9.23 15.50
C LEU A 20 -1.44 10.09 14.25
N PRO A 21 -0.53 11.08 14.29
CA PRO A 21 -0.12 11.77 13.08
C PRO A 21 0.50 10.80 12.07
N LEU A 22 0.04 10.90 10.82
CA LEU A 22 0.59 10.21 9.66
C LEU A 22 0.47 11.16 8.46
N PRO A 23 1.35 12.18 8.37
CA PRO A 23 1.29 13.18 7.31
C PRO A 23 1.29 12.51 5.93
N SER A 24 0.31 12.85 5.11
CA SER A 24 0.12 12.24 3.79
C SER A 24 0.01 10.71 3.88
N GLY A 25 -0.86 10.20 4.75
CA GLY A 25 -1.17 8.77 4.84
C GLY A 25 -1.86 8.26 3.56
N HIS A 26 -1.30 7.20 2.96
CA HIS A 26 -1.76 6.64 1.68
C HIS A 26 -2.17 5.16 1.74
N GLY A 27 -1.76 4.43 2.77
CA GLY A 27 -2.14 3.03 2.94
C GLY A 27 -1.86 2.50 4.34
N ALA A 28 -2.65 1.53 4.77
CA ALA A 28 -2.42 0.79 6.00
C ALA A 28 -2.77 -0.69 5.77
N VAL A 29 -1.92 -1.59 6.24
CA VAL A 29 -2.04 -3.04 6.04
C VAL A 29 -1.78 -3.74 7.37
N TRP A 30 -2.74 -4.55 7.82
CA TRP A 30 -2.51 -5.45 8.94
C TRP A 30 -1.81 -6.73 8.45
N ASP A 31 -0.64 -7.00 9.00
CA ASP A 31 0.11 -8.23 8.79
C ASP A 31 -0.14 -9.18 9.95
N ALA A 32 -1.05 -10.14 9.74
CA ALA A 32 -1.38 -11.15 10.73
C ALA A 32 -0.21 -12.09 11.03
N ARG A 33 0.74 -12.31 10.11
CA ARG A 33 1.90 -13.15 10.36
C ARG A 33 2.88 -12.48 11.31
N ARG A 34 3.07 -11.16 11.16
CA ARG A 34 3.94 -10.36 12.02
C ARG A 34 3.23 -9.76 13.24
N GLN A 35 1.91 -9.84 13.31
CA GLN A 35 1.06 -9.15 14.30
C GLN A 35 1.37 -7.65 14.37
N ARG A 36 1.50 -7.01 13.20
CA ARG A 36 1.87 -5.61 13.05
C ARG A 36 1.00 -4.90 12.02
N LEU A 37 0.71 -3.63 12.29
CA LEU A 37 0.11 -2.70 11.35
C LEU A 37 1.21 -1.95 10.61
N PHE A 38 1.27 -2.07 9.30
CA PHE A 38 2.15 -1.26 8.46
C PHE A 38 1.37 -0.08 7.88
N ALA A 39 1.93 1.13 7.95
CA ALA A 39 1.34 2.33 7.41
C ALA A 39 2.32 3.02 6.47
N LEU A 40 1.81 3.49 5.32
CA LEU A 40 2.53 4.25 4.31
C LEU A 40 2.15 5.73 4.41
N SER A 41 3.17 6.58 4.57
CA SER A 41 3.09 8.03 4.42
C SER A 41 3.70 8.47 3.09
N HIS A 42 3.93 9.78 2.93
CA HIS A 42 4.61 10.32 1.74
C HIS A 42 6.00 9.72 1.53
N ASP A 43 6.80 9.59 2.60
CA ASP A 43 8.23 9.23 2.51
C ASP A 43 8.63 8.04 3.38
N LEU A 44 7.72 7.49 4.19
CA LEU A 44 8.01 6.40 5.12
C LEU A 44 7.02 5.23 4.99
N ILE A 45 7.52 4.05 5.33
CA ILE A 45 6.71 2.95 5.87
C ILE A 45 7.02 2.86 7.36
N GLN A 46 5.98 2.84 8.19
CA GLN A 46 6.08 2.63 9.63
C GLN A 46 5.36 1.33 10.02
N ALA A 47 5.93 0.55 10.92
CA ALA A 47 5.29 -0.63 11.49
C ALA A 47 4.93 -0.39 12.96
N PHE A 48 3.71 -0.73 13.35
CA PHE A 48 3.19 -0.57 14.69
C PHE A 48 2.76 -1.91 15.26
N SER A 49 3.12 -2.19 16.50
CA SER A 49 2.46 -3.24 17.28
C SER A 49 1.16 -2.71 17.87
N PHE A 50 0.18 -3.60 18.01
CA PHE A 50 -1.10 -3.31 18.63
C PHE A 50 -1.45 -4.43 19.61
N ASP A 51 -1.64 -4.08 20.88
CA ASP A 51 -2.23 -4.97 21.88
C ASP A 51 -3.64 -4.46 22.22
N PRO A 52 -4.70 -5.27 22.00
CA PRO A 52 -6.07 -4.89 22.33
C PRO A 52 -6.44 -5.09 23.81
N LYS A 53 -5.59 -5.72 24.63
CA LYS A 53 -5.87 -6.03 26.04
C LYS A 53 -5.69 -4.89 27.07
N PRO A 54 -4.77 -3.93 26.91
CA PRO A 54 -4.50 -2.96 27.97
C PRO A 54 -5.70 -2.03 28.19
N ALA A 55 -5.84 -1.54 29.42
CA ALA A 55 -6.88 -0.58 29.80
C ALA A 55 -6.86 0.71 28.97
N LYS A 56 -5.69 1.05 28.41
CA LYS A 56 -5.51 2.13 27.44
C LYS A 56 -4.88 1.55 26.18
N LEU A 57 -5.57 1.71 25.05
CA LEU A 57 -5.12 1.21 23.75
C LEU A 57 -4.01 2.10 23.18
N HIS A 58 -2.98 1.47 22.62
CA HIS A 58 -1.84 2.16 22.03
C HIS A 58 -1.37 1.43 20.77
N LEU A 59 -0.94 2.23 19.78
CA LEU A 59 -0.08 1.77 18.69
C LEU A 59 1.34 2.17 19.06
N ILE A 60 2.23 1.18 19.14
CA ILE A 60 3.65 1.41 19.46
C ILE A 60 4.42 1.22 18.17
N GLU A 61 5.12 2.27 17.70
CA GLU A 61 5.98 2.13 16.54
C GLU A 61 7.14 1.18 16.87
N THR A 62 7.32 0.16 16.04
CA THR A 62 8.32 -0.90 16.20
C THR A 62 9.43 -0.81 15.16
N ALA A 63 9.18 -0.14 14.04
CA ALA A 63 10.15 0.09 12.98
C ALA A 63 9.67 1.18 12.01
N ARG A 64 10.62 1.75 11.26
CA ARG A 64 10.38 2.69 10.17
C ARG A 64 11.41 2.50 9.06
N TRP A 65 11.00 2.74 7.82
CA TRP A 65 11.85 2.67 6.64
C TRP A 65 11.55 3.84 5.72
N THR A 66 12.60 4.49 5.24
CA THR A 66 12.48 5.56 4.25
C THR A 66 12.26 4.96 2.87
N LEU A 67 11.29 5.50 2.14
CA LEU A 67 11.02 5.06 0.76
C LEU A 67 12.23 5.30 -0.16
N PRO A 68 12.40 4.45 -1.18
CA PRO A 68 13.42 4.66 -2.19
C PRO A 68 13.07 5.82 -3.12
N SER A 69 14.09 6.29 -3.86
CA SER A 69 13.96 7.25 -4.96
C SER A 69 13.28 8.58 -4.58
N ARG A 70 12.32 9.11 -5.36
CA ARG A 70 11.70 10.43 -5.13
C ARG A 70 10.86 10.56 -3.87
N ARG A 71 10.56 9.46 -3.17
CA ARG A 71 9.80 9.44 -1.90
C ARG A 71 8.45 10.14 -2.02
N ASP A 72 7.52 9.49 -2.72
CA ASP A 72 6.12 9.91 -2.82
C ASP A 72 5.22 8.68 -2.89
N GLY A 73 4.97 8.07 -1.72
CA GLY A 73 4.25 6.81 -1.58
C GLY A 73 2.78 6.93 -1.97
N HIS A 74 2.32 6.08 -2.90
CA HIS A 74 0.93 6.09 -3.38
C HIS A 74 0.10 4.90 -2.90
N ASP A 75 0.74 3.74 -2.73
CA ASP A 75 0.08 2.51 -2.30
C ASP A 75 1.05 1.53 -1.62
N LEU A 76 0.52 0.79 -0.65
CA LEU A 76 1.18 -0.30 0.07
C LEU A 76 0.23 -1.49 0.06
N SER A 77 0.71 -2.64 -0.41
CA SER A 77 -0.10 -3.86 -0.50
C SER A 77 0.69 -5.11 -0.13
N PRO A 78 0.02 -6.16 0.40
CA PRO A 78 0.68 -7.44 0.62
C PRO A 78 1.21 -8.03 -0.69
N GLY A 79 2.41 -8.60 -0.64
CA GLY A 79 2.96 -9.46 -1.68
C GLY A 79 2.74 -10.94 -1.38
N PRO A 80 2.76 -11.81 -2.39
CA PRO A 80 2.50 -13.25 -2.23
C PRO A 80 3.59 -14.00 -1.45
N ASP A 81 4.79 -13.41 -1.33
CA ASP A 81 5.96 -14.02 -0.70
C ASP A 81 6.21 -13.49 0.73
N GLY A 82 5.20 -12.85 1.33
CA GLY A 82 5.27 -12.34 2.70
C GLY A 82 5.95 -10.98 2.86
N GLY A 83 6.47 -10.39 1.78
CA GLY A 83 6.82 -8.97 1.69
C GLY A 83 5.64 -8.10 1.23
N TYR A 84 5.94 -6.91 0.74
CA TYR A 84 4.95 -5.95 0.25
C TYR A 84 5.28 -5.45 -1.14
N VAL A 85 4.28 -4.90 -1.83
CA VAL A 85 4.47 -4.07 -3.02
C VAL A 85 4.13 -2.64 -2.67
N VAL A 86 5.05 -1.74 -3.02
CA VAL A 86 4.98 -0.30 -2.73
C VAL A 86 5.07 0.45 -4.04
N THR A 87 4.23 1.46 -4.24
CA THR A 87 4.34 2.35 -5.39
C THR A 87 4.78 3.73 -4.94
N THR A 88 5.72 4.31 -5.67
CA THR A 88 6.13 5.71 -5.58
C THR A 88 5.79 6.43 -6.89
N ASP A 89 5.95 7.75 -6.95
CA ASP A 89 5.73 8.50 -8.18
C ASP A 89 6.58 8.03 -9.37
N ASP A 90 7.75 7.49 -9.08
CA ASP A 90 8.77 7.12 -10.06
C ASP A 90 9.09 5.63 -10.11
N GLY A 91 8.35 4.77 -9.40
CA GLY A 91 8.59 3.34 -9.50
C GLY A 91 7.69 2.45 -8.66
N VAL A 92 7.87 1.15 -8.87
CA VAL A 92 7.20 0.10 -8.10
C VAL A 92 8.26 -0.78 -7.45
N TRP A 93 8.09 -1.10 -6.17
CA TRP A 93 9.10 -1.73 -5.34
C TRP A 93 8.52 -2.96 -4.64
N ARG A 94 9.31 -4.03 -4.59
CA ARG A 94 9.13 -5.08 -3.59
C ARG A 94 9.81 -4.61 -2.31
N PHE A 95 9.08 -4.58 -1.21
CA PHE A 95 9.58 -4.21 0.11
C PHE A 95 9.64 -5.43 1.01
N ASP A 96 10.82 -5.72 1.53
CA ASP A 96 11.04 -6.73 2.57
C ASP A 96 11.30 -6.02 3.92
N PRO A 97 10.36 -6.08 4.88
CA PRO A 97 10.55 -5.42 6.17
C PRO A 97 11.57 -6.12 7.06
N ASP A 98 11.90 -7.39 6.81
CA ASP A 98 12.79 -8.15 7.68
C ASP A 98 14.25 -7.74 7.44
N ASN A 99 14.60 -7.45 6.18
CA ASN A 99 15.89 -6.89 5.77
C ASN A 99 15.89 -5.36 5.61
N GLY A 100 14.71 -4.75 5.49
CA GLY A 100 14.54 -3.32 5.22
C GLY A 100 14.83 -2.92 3.77
N ASP A 101 14.78 -3.87 2.85
CA ASP A 101 15.20 -3.71 1.47
C ASP A 101 14.04 -3.32 0.55
N PHE A 102 14.34 -2.43 -0.40
CA PHE A 102 13.47 -2.09 -1.52
C PHE A 102 14.12 -2.52 -2.83
N THR A 103 13.52 -3.49 -3.50
CA THR A 103 13.99 -3.97 -4.82
C THR A 103 13.02 -3.50 -5.91
N PRO A 104 13.48 -2.89 -7.01
CA PRO A 104 12.61 -2.55 -8.13
C PRO A 104 11.84 -3.78 -8.64
N LEU A 105 10.53 -3.64 -8.81
CA LEU A 105 9.71 -4.63 -9.48
C LEU A 105 9.91 -4.48 -11.00
N SER A 106 10.84 -5.23 -11.57
CA SER A 106 11.24 -5.12 -12.99
C SER A 106 10.06 -5.16 -13.96
N ALA A 107 9.03 -5.96 -13.66
CA ALA A 107 7.82 -6.09 -14.48
C ALA A 107 7.05 -4.78 -14.70
N LEU A 108 7.15 -3.82 -13.78
CA LEU A 108 6.47 -2.52 -13.88
C LEU A 108 7.42 -1.33 -13.99
N ASN A 109 8.72 -1.48 -13.72
CA ASN A 109 9.66 -0.37 -13.95
C ASN A 109 10.12 -0.36 -15.41
N PRO A 110 10.35 0.82 -16.02
CA PRO A 110 10.39 2.16 -15.43
C PRO A 110 9.07 2.94 -15.54
N LYS A 111 7.89 2.28 -15.43
CA LYS A 111 6.61 3.01 -15.48
C LYS A 111 6.55 4.03 -14.34
N LEU A 112 6.16 5.24 -14.71
CA LEU A 112 5.92 6.34 -13.77
C LEU A 112 4.43 6.40 -13.41
N ARG A 113 4.15 7.05 -12.27
CA ARG A 113 2.79 7.39 -11.82
C ARG A 113 1.88 6.16 -11.68
N VAL A 114 2.46 5.02 -11.27
CA VAL A 114 1.70 3.83 -10.88
C VAL A 114 1.07 4.10 -9.51
N LYS A 115 -0.26 4.10 -9.44
CA LYS A 115 -1.00 4.55 -8.25
C LYS A 115 -1.37 3.43 -7.30
N ALA A 116 -1.50 2.21 -7.81
CA ALA A 116 -1.69 1.02 -7.00
C ALA A 116 -1.26 -0.22 -7.77
N VAL A 117 -0.76 -1.21 -7.03
CA VAL A 117 -0.42 -2.54 -7.56
C VAL A 117 -0.91 -3.57 -6.57
N SER A 118 -1.53 -4.65 -7.05
CA SER A 118 -1.92 -5.81 -6.28
C SER A 118 -1.37 -7.07 -6.94
N VAL A 119 -0.72 -7.94 -6.18
CA VAL A 119 -0.05 -9.12 -6.71
C VAL A 119 -0.48 -10.37 -5.95
N THR A 120 -0.86 -11.42 -6.67
CA THR A 120 -1.03 -12.78 -6.13
C THR A 120 0.11 -13.67 -6.61
N ARG A 121 0.05 -14.98 -6.32
CA ARG A 121 1.07 -15.92 -6.82
C ARG A 121 1.00 -16.07 -8.34
N GLU A 122 -0.17 -15.86 -8.92
CA GLU A 122 -0.49 -16.11 -10.33
C GLU A 122 -0.57 -14.83 -11.16
N ALA A 123 -1.11 -13.75 -10.58
CA ALA A 123 -1.52 -12.58 -11.34
C ALA A 123 -1.10 -11.26 -10.71
N MET A 124 -1.14 -10.20 -11.51
CA MET A 124 -0.92 -8.82 -11.11
C MET A 124 -2.03 -7.95 -11.65
N ALA A 125 -2.48 -6.99 -10.83
CA ALA A 125 -3.33 -5.90 -11.28
C ALA A 125 -2.71 -4.56 -10.89
N TRP A 126 -2.79 -3.55 -11.74
CA TRP A 126 -2.29 -2.22 -11.42
C TRP A 126 -3.13 -1.09 -12.02
N VAL A 127 -3.09 0.06 -11.34
CA VAL A 127 -3.62 1.34 -11.82
C VAL A 127 -2.43 2.24 -12.14
N GLN A 128 -2.38 2.77 -13.35
CA GLN A 128 -1.43 3.80 -13.76
C GLN A 128 -2.21 5.06 -14.11
N ALA A 129 -1.84 6.20 -13.53
CA ALA A 129 -2.58 7.44 -13.74
C ALA A 129 -2.54 7.88 -15.21
N GLU A 130 -3.69 8.31 -15.73
CA GLU A 130 -3.85 8.80 -17.11
C GLU A 130 -4.01 10.31 -17.15
N GLU A 131 -4.73 10.86 -16.17
CA GLU A 131 -4.93 12.31 -16.04
C GLU A 131 -4.08 12.85 -14.89
N SER A 132 -4.69 13.05 -13.72
CA SER A 132 -4.05 13.60 -12.52
C SER A 132 -3.55 12.46 -11.63
N TRP A 133 -4.27 12.15 -10.55
CA TRP A 133 -3.92 11.06 -9.65
C TRP A 133 -4.71 9.77 -9.93
N TRP A 134 -5.53 9.70 -10.98
CA TRP A 134 -6.47 8.61 -11.23
C TRP A 134 -6.45 8.15 -12.71
N ALA A 135 -7.14 7.04 -13.00
CA ALA A 135 -7.28 6.46 -14.34
C ALA A 135 -8.73 6.03 -14.62
N HIS A 136 -9.08 5.84 -15.90
CA HIS A 136 -10.41 5.33 -16.33
C HIS A 136 -10.47 3.79 -16.39
N GLY A 137 -9.58 3.09 -15.72
CA GLY A 137 -9.50 1.63 -15.70
C GLY A 137 -8.20 1.12 -15.07
N PHE A 138 -8.01 -0.19 -15.14
CA PHE A 138 -6.82 -0.87 -14.61
C PHE A 138 -6.37 -2.00 -15.54
N THR A 139 -5.15 -2.47 -15.36
CA THR A 139 -4.62 -3.59 -16.15
C THR A 139 -4.49 -4.81 -15.26
N VAL A 140 -4.85 -5.98 -15.78
CA VAL A 140 -4.58 -7.30 -15.21
C VAL A 140 -3.59 -8.03 -16.11
N ALA A 141 -2.68 -8.80 -15.54
CA ALA A 141 -1.69 -9.58 -16.28
C ALA A 141 -1.29 -10.81 -15.45
N ASN A 142 -0.48 -11.69 -16.04
CA ASN A 142 0.29 -12.66 -15.27
C ASN A 142 1.20 -11.94 -14.26
N ARG A 143 1.66 -12.65 -13.23
CA ARG A 143 2.49 -12.09 -12.15
C ARG A 143 3.75 -11.35 -12.63
N ASP A 144 4.32 -11.74 -13.76
CA ASP A 144 5.49 -11.11 -14.39
C ASP A 144 5.12 -9.97 -15.34
N ALA A 145 3.86 -9.51 -15.31
CA ALA A 145 3.24 -8.54 -16.20
C ALA A 145 3.14 -8.97 -17.67
N THR A 146 3.28 -10.26 -17.98
CA THR A 146 3.01 -10.80 -19.32
C THR A 146 1.51 -10.98 -19.57
N ASP A 147 1.13 -10.99 -20.86
CA ASP A 147 -0.26 -11.03 -21.33
C ASP A 147 -1.20 -9.98 -20.70
N PRO A 148 -0.85 -8.68 -20.76
CA PRO A 148 -1.68 -7.65 -20.16
C PRO A 148 -3.05 -7.55 -20.83
N ARG A 149 -4.08 -7.39 -20.01
CA ARG A 149 -5.47 -7.10 -20.39
C ARG A 149 -5.92 -5.87 -19.64
N ARG A 150 -6.29 -4.85 -20.41
CA ARG A 150 -6.84 -3.61 -19.88
C ARG A 150 -8.34 -3.79 -19.62
N ILE A 151 -8.79 -3.41 -18.43
CA ILE A 151 -10.21 -3.36 -18.06
C ILE A 151 -10.59 -1.90 -17.92
N GLU A 152 -11.47 -1.45 -18.81
CA GLU A 152 -12.00 -0.09 -18.79
C GLU A 152 -13.14 0.03 -17.78
N THR A 153 -13.14 1.14 -17.05
CA THR A 153 -14.18 1.54 -16.10
C THR A 153 -14.63 2.96 -16.44
N PRO A 154 -15.25 3.18 -17.62
CA PRO A 154 -15.60 4.52 -18.08
C PRO A 154 -16.53 5.21 -17.08
N GLY A 155 -16.25 6.48 -16.79
CA GLY A 155 -17.02 7.27 -15.82
C GLY A 155 -16.59 7.10 -14.36
N MET A 156 -15.58 6.25 -14.07
CA MET A 156 -15.00 6.10 -12.75
C MET A 156 -13.61 6.74 -12.66
N LYS A 157 -13.35 7.45 -11.55
CA LYS A 157 -12.01 7.91 -11.20
C LYS A 157 -11.31 6.85 -10.35
N LEU A 158 -10.59 5.93 -10.99
CA LEU A 158 -9.96 4.81 -10.30
C LEU A 158 -8.59 5.21 -9.73
N TYR A 159 -8.39 4.96 -8.44
CA TYR A 159 -7.10 5.16 -7.75
C TYR A 159 -6.43 3.84 -7.37
N LYS A 160 -7.20 2.87 -6.86
CA LYS A 160 -6.69 1.58 -6.37
C LYS A 160 -7.42 0.41 -7.00
N VAL A 161 -6.67 -0.69 -7.13
CA VAL A 161 -7.19 -2.02 -7.43
C VAL A 161 -6.59 -3.01 -6.44
N ARG A 162 -7.37 -3.99 -5.97
CA ARG A 162 -6.94 -4.97 -4.97
C ARG A 162 -7.55 -6.33 -5.27
N TRP A 163 -6.71 -7.36 -5.27
CA TRP A 163 -7.19 -8.75 -5.16
C TRP A 163 -7.64 -9.00 -3.73
N LEU A 164 -8.83 -9.55 -3.55
CA LEU A 164 -9.33 -9.93 -2.24
C LEU A 164 -9.01 -11.42 -1.98
N PRO A 165 -8.63 -11.79 -0.75
CA PRO A 165 -8.49 -13.19 -0.35
C PRO A 165 -9.84 -13.92 -0.30
#